data_AF-A0A0F9H8M1-F1
#
_entry.id   AF-A0A0F9H8M1-F1
#
_cell.length_a   1.000
_cell.length_b   1.000
_cell.length_c   1.000
_cell.angle_alpha   90.00
_cell.angle_beta   90.00
_cell.angle_gamma   90.00
#
_symmetry.space_group_name_H-M   'P 1'
#
loop_
_entity.id
_entity.type
_entity.pdbx_description
1 polymer ?
#
loop_
_entity_poly.entity_id
_entity_poly.type
_entity_poly.pdbx_seq_one_letter_code
_entity_poly.pdbx_strand_id
1 'polypeptide(L)'
;MSTREPLFQRVAIIGLGLIGGSLAGAIRNGGFAREVVGADRRAEDLLLAQSLGIIDTIAETAAEAVQGADLVVLAVPVQAIRKVLEEIQPHLAADAILTDVGSTKSGFVKDIEAVFGEFSPRIIPGHPIAGSERSGIRAANPELFRNHKVILTPPDNVNRSHLEKLMALWEACGATVLTMSVAYHDEVLAATSHLPHLIAFSLVDTLAGEHENMDIFRYAAGGFRDFTRIAASDPVMWHDIFLSNRDAVLRVIDHFTHDLDQLRTAIADQDGATLLRVFSRAKAAREHFSKMLSGQAYVTNNSENQMTFRLQPGGTVTGDIRVPGDKSMSHRSIMLGALAEGITEVKGFLEGEDSLATLQAFRDMGVAIEGPDDGFVRIHGVGMHGLQAPRGPIYLGNSGTGMRLFAGLLAAQPFESELTGDASLSTRPMNRVADPLRSMGAVIDTAQGGRPPLKIRGTQGKKLTGAHYDMPVASAQVKSCLLLAGLYAEGTTSVTEPAPTRDHTERMLAGFGYKGER
;
A
#
# COMPACT_ATOMS: atom_id res chain seq x y z
N MET A 1 1.41 2.05 -42.58
CA MET A 1 2.13 2.28 -41.31
C MET A 1 1.84 3.70 -40.89
N SER A 2 1.13 3.91 -39.78
CA SER A 2 0.77 5.25 -39.31
C SER A 2 2.04 5.98 -38.87
N THR A 3 2.45 7.00 -39.64
CA THR A 3 3.56 7.90 -39.33
C THR A 3 3.18 8.78 -38.12
N ARG A 4 3.29 8.25 -36.91
CA ARG A 4 3.33 9.09 -35.71
C ARG A 4 4.73 9.69 -35.64
N GLU A 5 4.82 11.00 -35.42
CA GLU A 5 6.09 11.62 -35.06
C GLU A 5 6.63 10.96 -33.77
N PRO A 6 7.95 10.74 -33.68
CA PRO A 6 8.55 10.17 -32.47
C PRO A 6 8.38 11.15 -31.30
N LEU A 7 8.29 10.60 -30.08
CA LEU A 7 8.13 11.37 -28.85
C LEU A 7 9.32 12.31 -28.61
N PHE A 8 10.51 11.88 -29.01
CA PHE A 8 11.77 12.57 -28.86
C PHE A 8 12.52 12.66 -30.19
N GLN A 9 13.28 13.73 -30.41
CA GLN A 9 14.18 13.82 -31.54
C GLN A 9 15.47 13.08 -31.25
N ARG A 10 16.08 13.29 -30.07
CA ARG A 10 17.39 12.72 -29.73
C ARG A 10 17.45 12.37 -28.25
N VAL A 11 17.54 11.08 -27.97
CA VAL A 11 17.66 10.55 -26.61
C VAL A 11 19.11 10.19 -26.33
N ALA A 12 19.68 10.75 -25.26
CA ALA A 12 20.98 10.34 -24.75
C ALA A 12 20.81 9.38 -23.56
N ILE A 13 21.42 8.20 -23.64
CA ILE A 13 21.46 7.21 -22.56
C ILE A 13 22.90 7.11 -22.05
N ILE A 14 23.11 7.53 -20.81
CA ILE A 14 24.43 7.47 -20.15
C ILE A 14 24.44 6.27 -19.21
N GLY A 15 25.20 5.23 -19.57
CA GLY A 15 25.24 3.92 -18.91
C GLY A 15 24.43 2.88 -19.67
N LEU A 16 25.12 1.94 -20.34
CA LEU A 16 24.54 0.87 -21.15
C LEU A 16 24.58 -0.47 -20.42
N GLY A 17 24.10 -0.47 -19.18
CA GLY A 17 23.88 -1.70 -18.40
C GLY A 17 22.58 -2.42 -18.79
N LEU A 18 22.08 -3.26 -17.87
CA LEU A 18 20.78 -3.92 -18.01
C LEU A 18 19.67 -2.89 -18.27
N ILE A 19 19.53 -1.89 -17.38
CA ILE A 19 18.41 -0.95 -17.43
C ILE A 19 18.54 0.02 -18.59
N GLY A 20 19.68 0.71 -18.70
CA GLY A 20 19.91 1.69 -19.77
C GLY A 20 19.85 1.06 -21.15
N GLY A 21 20.48 -0.11 -21.34
CA GLY A 21 20.42 -0.86 -22.59
C GLY A 21 19.01 -1.36 -22.93
N SER A 22 18.25 -1.82 -21.92
CA SER A 22 16.85 -2.23 -22.12
C SER A 22 15.97 -1.05 -22.56
N LEU A 23 16.15 0.13 -21.95
CA LEU A 23 15.39 1.32 -22.31
C LEU A 23 15.77 1.83 -23.70
N ALA A 24 17.07 1.90 -24.00
CA ALA A 24 17.55 2.25 -25.34
C ALA A 24 16.95 1.32 -26.40
N GLY A 25 16.98 0.01 -26.17
CA GLY A 25 16.41 -0.99 -27.07
C GLY A 25 14.88 -0.87 -27.20
N ALA A 26 14.17 -0.57 -26.11
CA ALA A 26 12.72 -0.34 -26.13
C ALA A 26 12.36 0.90 -26.97
N ILE A 27 13.11 2.00 -26.80
CA ILE A 27 12.95 3.24 -27.57
C ILE A 27 13.20 2.99 -29.06
N ARG A 28 14.27 2.27 -29.39
CA ARG A 28 14.63 1.91 -30.77
C ARG A 28 13.56 1.05 -31.43
N ASN A 29 13.15 -0.03 -30.77
CA ASN A 29 12.16 -0.96 -31.32
C ASN A 29 10.78 -0.31 -31.49
N GLY A 30 10.41 0.61 -30.59
CA GLY A 30 9.17 1.36 -30.65
C GLY A 30 9.17 2.55 -31.62
N GLY A 31 10.34 2.98 -32.10
CA GLY A 31 10.49 4.21 -32.87
C GLY A 31 10.12 5.46 -32.07
N PHE A 32 10.35 5.45 -30.75
CA PHE A 32 9.95 6.55 -29.85
C PHE A 32 10.91 7.73 -29.89
N ALA A 33 12.08 7.56 -30.49
CA ALA A 33 13.05 8.61 -30.76
C ALA A 33 13.53 8.53 -32.23
N ARG A 34 13.92 9.67 -32.84
CA ARG A 34 14.62 9.62 -34.15
C ARG A 34 16.03 9.07 -34.02
N GLU A 35 16.73 9.44 -32.96
CA GLU A 35 18.10 9.01 -32.69
C GLU A 35 18.26 8.65 -31.21
N VAL A 36 18.93 7.52 -30.95
CA VAL A 36 19.36 7.12 -29.61
C VAL A 36 20.90 7.12 -29.56
N VAL A 37 21.46 7.96 -28.69
CA VAL A 37 22.90 8.09 -28.48
C VAL A 37 23.28 7.41 -27.17
N GLY A 38 24.26 6.53 -27.22
CA GLY A 38 24.78 5.84 -26.04
C GLY A 38 26.15 6.38 -25.62
N ALA A 39 26.35 6.54 -24.31
CA ALA A 39 27.68 6.73 -23.71
C ALA A 39 27.87 5.76 -22.54
N ASP A 40 29.03 5.11 -22.49
CA ASP A 40 29.43 4.22 -21.40
C ASP A 40 30.96 4.29 -21.22
N ARG A 41 31.46 3.90 -20.05
CA ARG A 41 32.91 3.84 -19.78
C ARG A 41 33.57 2.66 -20.49
N ARG A 42 32.80 1.63 -20.88
CA ARG A 42 33.29 0.43 -21.53
C ARG A 42 33.04 0.50 -23.04
N ALA A 43 34.10 0.72 -23.81
CA ALA A 43 34.03 0.76 -25.28
C ALA A 43 33.44 -0.53 -25.89
N GLU A 44 33.71 -1.68 -25.29
CA GLU A 44 33.16 -2.97 -25.74
C GLU A 44 31.62 -3.02 -25.62
N ASP A 45 31.05 -2.44 -24.57
CA ASP A 45 29.60 -2.41 -24.35
C ASP A 45 28.91 -1.47 -25.37
N LEU A 46 29.56 -0.36 -25.72
CA LEU A 46 29.10 0.57 -26.75
C LEU A 46 29.08 -0.07 -28.15
N LEU A 47 30.18 -0.71 -28.54
CA LEU A 47 30.29 -1.41 -29.82
C LEU A 47 29.25 -2.53 -29.92
N LEU A 48 29.06 -3.27 -28.83
CA LEU A 48 28.05 -4.32 -28.77
C LEU A 48 26.63 -3.74 -28.88
N ALA A 49 26.31 -2.69 -28.13
CA ALA A 49 25.00 -2.02 -28.20
C ALA A 49 24.67 -1.54 -29.61
N GLN A 50 25.63 -0.90 -30.30
CA GLN A 50 25.45 -0.46 -31.68
C GLN A 50 25.28 -1.63 -32.64
N SER A 51 26.09 -2.68 -32.52
CA SER A 51 25.99 -3.87 -33.37
C SER A 51 24.66 -4.61 -33.23
N LEU A 52 24.03 -4.53 -32.05
CA LEU A 52 22.72 -5.10 -31.75
C LEU A 52 21.56 -4.14 -32.11
N GLY A 53 21.85 -2.94 -32.61
CA GLY A 53 20.84 -1.93 -32.94
C GLY A 53 20.14 -1.28 -31.73
N ILE A 54 20.71 -1.45 -30.53
CA ILE A 54 20.19 -0.87 -29.26
C ILE A 54 20.38 0.64 -29.22
N ILE A 55 21.41 1.16 -29.90
CA ILE A 55 21.68 2.59 -30.08
C ILE A 55 22.01 2.87 -31.55
N ASP A 56 21.80 4.12 -31.99
CA ASP A 56 22.21 4.60 -33.32
C ASP A 56 23.67 5.03 -33.32
N THR A 57 24.01 5.88 -32.35
CA THR A 57 25.26 6.62 -32.32
C THR A 57 26.00 6.34 -31.02
N ILE A 58 27.31 6.08 -31.13
CA ILE A 58 28.22 5.99 -29.99
C ILE A 58 28.78 7.40 -29.74
N ALA A 59 28.70 7.87 -28.50
CA ALA A 59 29.43 9.04 -28.04
C ALA A 59 30.64 8.60 -27.21
N GLU A 60 31.78 9.29 -27.36
CA GLU A 60 33.01 8.98 -26.61
C GLU A 60 32.94 9.45 -25.16
N THR A 61 32.11 10.47 -24.89
CA THR A 61 31.93 11.06 -23.55
C THR A 61 30.46 11.31 -23.24
N ALA A 62 30.12 11.46 -21.96
CA ALA A 62 28.76 11.82 -21.57
C ALA A 62 28.44 13.26 -22.02
N ALA A 63 29.42 14.16 -21.96
CA ALA A 63 29.30 15.52 -22.49
C ALA A 63 28.94 15.56 -23.98
N GLU A 64 29.52 14.71 -24.81
CA GLU A 64 29.19 14.59 -26.22
C GLU A 64 27.77 14.02 -26.44
N ALA A 65 27.41 12.98 -25.67
CA ALA A 65 26.13 12.30 -25.82
C ALA A 65 24.93 13.26 -25.65
N VAL A 66 25.00 14.19 -24.70
CA VAL A 66 23.89 15.10 -24.36
C VAL A 66 23.72 16.25 -25.34
N GLN A 67 24.67 16.50 -26.24
CA GLN A 67 24.59 17.63 -27.17
C GLN A 67 23.40 17.45 -28.12
N GLY A 68 22.48 18.42 -28.10
CA GLY A 68 21.26 18.40 -28.91
C GLY A 68 20.21 17.37 -28.48
N ALA A 69 20.41 16.69 -27.35
CA ALA A 69 19.43 15.76 -26.82
C ALA A 69 18.24 16.51 -26.20
N ASP A 70 17.01 16.05 -26.47
CA ASP A 70 15.79 16.53 -25.81
C ASP A 70 15.36 15.65 -24.63
N LEU A 71 15.94 14.45 -24.51
CA LEU A 71 15.87 13.61 -23.32
C LEU A 71 17.25 13.05 -22.97
N VAL A 72 17.63 13.16 -21.70
CA VAL A 72 18.84 12.56 -21.14
C VAL A 72 18.47 11.63 -20.01
N VAL A 73 18.91 10.38 -20.09
CA VAL A 73 18.69 9.34 -19.08
C VAL A 73 20.01 8.92 -18.45
N LEU A 74 20.11 9.07 -17.13
CA LEU A 74 21.24 8.58 -16.35
C LEU A 74 20.95 7.17 -15.83
N ALA A 75 21.62 6.18 -16.42
CA ALA A 75 21.56 4.77 -16.09
C ALA A 75 22.91 4.24 -15.58
N VAL A 76 23.57 5.05 -14.74
CA VAL A 76 24.82 4.73 -14.05
C VAL A 76 24.56 4.38 -12.58
N PRO A 77 25.51 3.74 -11.88
CA PRO A 77 25.41 3.56 -10.42
C PRO A 77 25.19 4.88 -9.70
N VAL A 78 24.40 4.86 -8.63
CA VAL A 78 24.00 6.08 -7.90
C VAL A 78 25.20 6.91 -7.40
N GLN A 79 26.31 6.27 -7.04
CA GLN A 79 27.54 6.97 -6.63
C GLN A 79 28.26 7.70 -7.77
N ALA A 80 27.99 7.34 -9.03
CA ALA A 80 28.60 7.98 -10.20
C ALA A 80 27.80 9.19 -10.71
N ILE A 81 26.56 9.36 -10.25
CA ILE A 81 25.63 10.39 -10.73
C ILE A 81 26.24 11.79 -10.64
N ARG A 82 26.73 12.19 -9.46
CA ARG A 82 27.33 13.52 -9.24
C ARG A 82 28.36 13.89 -10.31
N LYS A 83 29.31 12.98 -10.58
CA LYS A 83 30.38 13.21 -11.55
C LYS A 83 29.83 13.34 -12.97
N VAL A 84 28.86 12.50 -13.34
CA VAL A 84 28.21 12.57 -14.67
C VAL A 84 27.44 13.88 -14.81
N LEU A 85 26.73 14.32 -13.77
CA LEU A 85 26.01 15.60 -13.76
C LEU A 85 26.96 16.78 -13.99
N GLU A 86 28.11 16.81 -13.30
CA GLU A 86 29.14 17.84 -13.50
C GLU A 86 29.69 17.86 -14.93
N GLU A 87 29.86 16.70 -15.56
CA GLU A 87 30.33 16.57 -16.93
C GLU A 87 29.28 17.06 -17.95
N ILE A 88 28.00 16.77 -17.75
CA ILE A 88 26.95 17.09 -18.74
C ILE A 88 26.35 18.49 -18.57
N GLN A 89 26.40 19.07 -17.36
CA GLN A 89 25.74 20.35 -17.04
C GLN A 89 26.05 21.47 -18.06
N PRO A 90 27.30 21.65 -18.54
CA PRO A 90 27.62 22.72 -19.50
C PRO A 90 27.08 22.47 -20.91
N HIS A 91 26.70 21.23 -21.22
CA HIS A 91 26.36 20.76 -22.57
C HIS A 91 24.87 20.43 -22.74
N LEU A 92 24.11 20.39 -21.63
CA LEU A 92 22.67 20.14 -21.65
C LEU A 92 21.92 21.28 -22.35
N ALA A 93 21.02 20.92 -23.28
CA ALA A 93 20.12 21.89 -23.89
C ALA A 93 19.18 22.50 -22.84
N ALA A 94 18.82 23.78 -23.01
CA ALA A 94 18.03 24.52 -22.04
C ALA A 94 16.63 23.95 -21.78
N ASP A 95 16.08 23.17 -22.73
CA ASP A 95 14.76 22.54 -22.60
C ASP A 95 14.84 21.01 -22.50
N ALA A 96 16.04 20.43 -22.36
CA ALA A 96 16.20 18.99 -22.26
C ALA A 96 15.57 18.43 -20.97
N ILE A 97 14.84 17.33 -21.10
CA ILE A 97 14.36 16.55 -19.96
C ILE A 97 15.52 15.72 -19.42
N LEU A 98 15.77 15.81 -18.11
CA LEU A 98 16.79 15.01 -17.44
C LEU A 98 16.11 14.03 -16.47
N THR A 99 16.40 12.75 -16.61
CA THR A 99 15.86 11.69 -15.75
C THR A 99 16.95 10.69 -15.38
N ASP A 100 16.65 9.82 -14.41
CA ASP A 100 17.48 8.71 -14.00
C ASP A 100 16.66 7.42 -13.90
N VAL A 101 17.33 6.33 -13.58
CA VAL A 101 16.70 5.02 -13.32
C VAL A 101 17.16 4.40 -12.00
N GLY A 102 17.72 5.22 -11.10
CA GLY A 102 18.31 4.75 -9.85
C GLY A 102 17.26 4.22 -8.86
N SER A 103 17.71 3.36 -7.95
CA SER A 103 16.84 2.72 -6.95
C SER A 103 16.50 3.63 -5.76
N THR A 104 17.20 4.76 -5.62
CA THR A 104 17.01 5.77 -4.57
C THR A 104 16.89 7.16 -5.21
N LYS A 105 16.16 8.09 -4.59
CA LYS A 105 15.81 9.38 -5.23
C LYS A 105 16.33 10.59 -4.47
N SER A 106 16.41 10.55 -3.14
CA SER A 106 16.91 11.68 -2.35
C SER A 106 18.38 11.98 -2.63
N GLY A 107 19.20 10.95 -2.83
CA GLY A 107 20.61 11.11 -3.23
C GLY A 107 20.74 11.81 -4.59
N PHE A 108 19.96 11.38 -5.58
CA PHE A 108 19.93 12.00 -6.90
C PHE A 108 19.55 13.48 -6.83
N VAL A 109 18.49 13.83 -6.08
CA VAL A 109 18.06 15.24 -5.96
C VAL A 109 19.13 16.10 -5.28
N LYS A 110 19.80 15.58 -4.24
CA LYS A 110 20.93 16.30 -3.60
C LYS A 110 22.07 16.55 -4.58
N ASP A 111 22.40 15.58 -5.42
CA ASP A 111 23.44 15.73 -6.44
C ASP A 111 23.02 16.77 -7.49
N ILE A 112 21.76 16.77 -7.92
CA ILE A 112 21.19 17.78 -8.82
C ILE A 112 21.31 19.17 -8.21
N GLU A 113 20.80 19.39 -7.00
CA GLU A 113 20.83 20.70 -6.35
C GLU A 113 22.26 21.22 -6.20
N ALA A 114 23.21 20.36 -5.87
CA ALA A 114 24.58 20.80 -5.69
C ALA A 114 25.38 20.95 -7.01
N VAL A 115 24.87 20.51 -8.16
CA VAL A 115 25.47 20.77 -9.50
C VAL A 115 24.76 21.91 -10.22
N PHE A 116 23.43 21.91 -10.22
CA PHE A 116 22.58 22.84 -10.95
C PHE A 116 22.12 24.03 -10.10
N GLY A 117 22.30 23.99 -8.78
CA GLY A 117 21.86 25.02 -7.83
C GLY A 117 20.40 24.88 -7.40
N GLU A 118 19.58 24.18 -8.18
CA GLU A 118 18.15 23.98 -7.92
C GLU A 118 17.62 22.67 -8.50
N PHE A 119 16.53 22.16 -7.93
CA PHE A 119 15.76 21.07 -8.52
C PHE A 119 14.77 21.60 -9.57
N SER A 120 15.27 21.76 -10.79
CA SER A 120 14.56 22.42 -11.91
C SER A 120 13.32 21.66 -12.40
N PRO A 121 12.27 22.36 -12.92
CA PRO A 121 11.04 21.75 -13.48
C PRO A 121 11.20 20.72 -14.60
N ARG A 122 12.38 20.64 -15.23
CA ARG A 122 12.69 19.71 -16.33
C ARG A 122 13.40 18.43 -15.87
N ILE A 123 13.74 18.35 -14.59
CA ILE A 123 14.44 17.21 -13.99
C ILE A 123 13.39 16.34 -13.32
N ILE A 124 13.18 15.14 -13.86
CA ILE A 124 12.12 14.23 -13.43
C ILE A 124 12.78 12.89 -13.11
N PRO A 125 13.21 12.67 -11.86
CA PRO A 125 13.83 11.41 -11.45
C PRO A 125 12.89 10.22 -11.65
N GLY A 126 13.47 9.08 -12.01
CA GLY A 126 12.75 7.87 -12.37
C GLY A 126 13.28 6.64 -11.66
N HIS A 127 12.42 5.64 -11.48
CA HIS A 127 12.79 4.33 -10.96
C HIS A 127 11.90 3.26 -11.61
N PRO A 128 12.41 2.54 -12.63
CA PRO A 128 11.74 1.35 -13.14
C PRO A 128 11.84 0.22 -12.11
N ILE A 129 10.70 -0.26 -11.63
CA ILE A 129 10.59 -1.41 -10.73
C ILE A 129 10.64 -2.69 -11.57
N ALA A 130 11.75 -2.86 -12.28
CA ALA A 130 12.03 -3.98 -13.15
C ALA A 130 13.53 -4.28 -13.10
N GLY A 131 13.90 -5.56 -13.07
CA GLY A 131 15.30 -5.96 -12.98
C GLY A 131 15.49 -7.45 -13.18
N SER A 132 16.75 -7.86 -13.27
CA SER A 132 17.19 -9.24 -13.33
C SER A 132 18.45 -9.38 -12.47
N GLU A 133 18.71 -10.61 -12.02
CA GLU A 133 19.97 -11.04 -11.42
C GLU A 133 21.16 -10.97 -12.41
N ARG A 134 20.90 -10.73 -13.70
CA ARG A 134 21.92 -10.56 -14.75
C ARG A 134 22.26 -9.09 -14.95
N SER A 135 23.54 -8.82 -15.24
CA SER A 135 24.06 -7.46 -15.38
C SER A 135 24.69 -7.21 -16.77
N GLY A 136 24.83 -5.94 -17.13
CA GLY A 136 25.50 -5.48 -18.36
C GLY A 136 24.62 -5.50 -19.62
N ILE A 137 25.17 -4.96 -20.72
CA ILE A 137 24.44 -4.78 -21.99
C ILE A 137 23.94 -6.10 -22.59
N ARG A 138 24.65 -7.22 -22.37
CA ARG A 138 24.26 -8.54 -22.85
C ARG A 138 22.96 -9.05 -22.23
N ALA A 139 22.61 -8.53 -21.06
CA ALA A 139 21.36 -8.85 -20.37
C ALA A 139 20.22 -7.90 -20.76
N ALA A 140 20.49 -6.86 -21.57
CA ALA A 140 19.47 -5.91 -21.99
C ALA A 140 18.32 -6.61 -22.71
N ASN A 141 17.09 -6.25 -22.34
CA ASN A 141 15.87 -6.78 -22.88
C ASN A 141 14.91 -5.60 -23.20
N PRO A 142 14.64 -5.31 -24.49
CA PRO A 142 13.71 -4.24 -24.88
C PRO A 142 12.29 -4.39 -24.33
N GLU A 143 11.91 -5.57 -23.83
CA GLU A 143 10.61 -5.81 -23.20
C GLU A 143 10.65 -5.83 -21.67
N LEU A 144 11.79 -5.50 -21.05
CA LEU A 144 12.01 -5.59 -19.60
C LEU A 144 10.94 -4.88 -18.78
N PHE A 145 10.43 -3.75 -19.26
CA PHE A 145 9.50 -2.90 -18.51
C PHE A 145 8.03 -3.26 -18.72
N ARG A 146 7.72 -4.21 -19.62
CA ARG A 146 6.32 -4.62 -19.86
C ARG A 146 5.70 -5.19 -18.60
N ASN A 147 4.50 -4.72 -18.27
CA ASN A 147 3.74 -5.11 -17.07
C ASN A 147 4.48 -4.82 -15.74
N HIS A 148 5.53 -4.02 -15.77
CA HIS A 148 6.22 -3.54 -14.57
C HIS A 148 5.79 -2.11 -14.26
N LYS A 149 6.05 -1.67 -13.03
CA LYS A 149 5.77 -0.31 -12.60
C LYS A 149 6.99 0.57 -12.82
N VAL A 150 6.79 1.82 -13.20
CA VAL A 150 7.83 2.85 -13.17
C VAL A 150 7.34 3.96 -12.27
N ILE A 151 8.18 4.38 -11.33
CA ILE A 151 7.87 5.49 -10.44
C ILE A 151 8.61 6.73 -10.92
N LEU A 152 7.89 7.81 -11.16
CA LEU A 152 8.46 9.14 -11.39
C LEU A 152 8.30 9.99 -10.14
N THR A 153 9.31 10.78 -9.80
CA THR A 153 9.26 11.68 -8.64
C THR A 153 9.44 13.15 -9.05
N PRO A 154 8.48 13.73 -9.80
CA PRO A 154 8.59 15.09 -10.30
C PRO A 154 8.63 16.13 -9.16
N PRO A 155 9.30 17.27 -9.37
CA PRO A 155 9.20 18.41 -8.44
C PRO A 155 7.79 19.02 -8.45
N ASP A 156 7.43 19.74 -7.39
CA ASP A 156 6.10 20.38 -7.27
C ASP A 156 5.81 21.38 -8.40
N ASN A 157 6.86 22.01 -8.94
CA ASN A 157 6.79 22.97 -10.04
C ASN A 157 7.11 22.35 -11.42
N VAL A 158 7.01 21.02 -11.57
CA VAL A 158 7.35 20.31 -12.81
C VAL A 158 6.68 20.90 -14.05
N ASN A 159 7.42 20.94 -15.17
CA ASN A 159 6.82 21.24 -16.47
C ASN A 159 5.89 20.08 -16.86
N ARG A 160 4.58 20.36 -16.88
CA ARG A 160 3.55 19.34 -17.16
C ARG A 160 3.75 18.64 -18.50
N SER A 161 4.15 19.38 -19.53
CA SER A 161 4.38 18.80 -20.86
C SER A 161 5.57 17.82 -20.86
N HIS A 162 6.59 18.09 -20.05
CA HIS A 162 7.74 17.20 -19.88
C HIS A 162 7.37 15.92 -19.13
N LEU A 163 6.57 16.07 -18.07
CA LEU A 163 6.06 14.93 -17.32
C LEU A 163 5.17 14.04 -18.20
N GLU A 164 4.24 14.62 -18.96
CA GLU A 164 3.37 13.89 -19.88
C GLU A 164 4.17 13.13 -20.96
N LYS A 165 5.20 13.77 -21.54
CA LYS A 165 6.10 13.10 -22.50
C LYS A 165 6.85 11.92 -21.89
N LEU A 166 7.39 12.09 -20.69
CA LEU A 166 8.15 11.03 -20.01
C LEU A 166 7.24 9.88 -19.55
N MET A 167 6.03 10.19 -19.08
CA MET A 167 5.01 9.18 -18.79
C MET A 167 4.64 8.39 -20.06
N ALA A 168 4.35 9.08 -21.16
CA ALA A 168 4.00 8.45 -22.43
C ALA A 168 5.12 7.54 -22.95
N LEU A 169 6.39 7.90 -22.73
CA LEU A 169 7.52 7.04 -23.09
C LEU A 169 7.51 5.72 -22.31
N TRP A 170 7.40 5.79 -20.98
CA TRP A 170 7.39 4.59 -20.14
C TRP A 170 6.16 3.71 -20.40
N GLU A 171 4.99 4.32 -20.61
CA GLU A 171 3.77 3.63 -21.00
C GLU A 171 3.91 2.95 -22.37
N ALA A 172 4.56 3.62 -23.34
CA ALA A 172 4.83 3.04 -24.66
C ALA A 172 5.84 1.88 -24.59
N CYS A 173 6.72 1.87 -23.58
CA CYS A 173 7.57 0.72 -23.24
C CYS A 173 6.80 -0.42 -22.53
N GLY A 174 5.50 -0.24 -22.27
CA GLY A 174 4.60 -1.21 -21.65
C GLY A 174 4.57 -1.19 -20.12
N ALA A 175 5.14 -0.15 -19.50
CA ALA A 175 5.10 0.02 -18.05
C ALA A 175 3.81 0.69 -17.58
N THR A 176 3.45 0.47 -16.31
CA THR A 176 2.47 1.29 -15.60
C THR A 176 3.19 2.39 -14.84
N VAL A 177 2.90 3.66 -15.16
CA VAL A 177 3.59 4.80 -14.54
C VAL A 177 2.85 5.26 -13.29
N LEU A 178 3.60 5.49 -12.22
CA LEU A 178 3.12 6.04 -10.96
C LEU A 178 3.93 7.31 -10.64
N THR A 179 3.31 8.25 -9.92
CA THR A 179 3.99 9.46 -9.44
C THR A 179 3.92 9.55 -7.92
N MET A 180 5.01 9.98 -7.28
CA MET A 180 5.03 10.27 -5.84
C MET A 180 6.14 11.27 -5.49
N SER A 181 6.17 11.76 -4.26
CA SER A 181 7.28 12.62 -3.82
C SER A 181 8.57 11.82 -3.61
N VAL A 182 9.70 12.51 -3.71
CA VAL A 182 11.04 11.94 -3.51
C VAL A 182 11.19 11.28 -2.14
N ALA A 183 10.77 11.97 -1.08
CA ALA A 183 10.85 11.46 0.29
C ALA A 183 9.96 10.22 0.49
N TYR A 184 8.75 10.23 -0.06
CA TYR A 184 7.83 9.09 0.07
C TYR A 184 8.31 7.87 -0.72
N HIS A 185 8.89 8.09 -1.90
CA HIS A 185 9.55 7.01 -2.65
C HIS A 185 10.57 6.27 -1.79
N ASP A 186 11.54 7.01 -1.25
CA ASP A 186 12.63 6.39 -0.49
C ASP A 186 12.13 5.69 0.79
N GLU A 187 11.10 6.23 1.45
CA GLU A 187 10.44 5.59 2.59
C GLU A 187 9.74 4.27 2.19
N VAL A 188 8.94 4.29 1.12
CA VAL A 188 8.21 3.12 0.65
C VAL A 188 9.18 2.03 0.18
N LEU A 189 10.22 2.39 -0.58
CA LEU A 189 11.19 1.44 -1.10
C LEU A 189 12.10 0.89 0.01
N ALA A 190 12.38 1.67 1.06
CA ALA A 190 13.07 1.16 2.25
C ALA A 190 12.30 -0.03 2.87
N ALA A 191 10.97 0.10 3.02
CA ALA A 191 10.16 -0.94 3.63
C ALA A 191 9.84 -2.11 2.69
N THR A 192 9.58 -1.84 1.41
CA THR A 192 9.06 -2.85 0.46
C THR A 192 10.13 -3.53 -0.37
N SER A 193 11.35 -2.99 -0.43
CA SER A 193 12.46 -3.53 -1.22
C SER A 193 13.75 -3.65 -0.42
N HIS A 194 14.22 -2.58 0.22
CA HIS A 194 15.55 -2.55 0.81
C HIS A 194 15.67 -3.42 2.07
N LEU A 195 14.72 -3.30 3.00
CA LEU A 195 14.68 -4.13 4.20
C LEU A 195 14.57 -5.63 3.84
N PRO A 196 13.66 -6.09 2.96
CA PRO A 196 13.65 -7.48 2.50
C PRO A 196 15.01 -8.00 2.02
N HIS A 197 15.74 -7.22 1.21
CA HIS A 197 17.08 -7.61 0.75
C HIS A 197 18.08 -7.67 1.91
N LEU A 198 18.05 -6.68 2.82
CA LEU A 198 18.93 -6.67 3.98
C LEU A 198 18.72 -7.90 4.87
N ILE A 199 17.47 -8.26 5.16
CA ILE A 199 17.14 -9.45 5.96
C ILE A 199 17.55 -10.73 5.21
N ALA A 200 17.37 -10.79 3.89
CA ALA A 200 17.82 -11.93 3.10
C ALA A 200 19.34 -12.09 3.13
N PHE A 201 20.11 -11.01 2.93
CA PHE A 201 21.57 -11.03 3.06
C PHE A 201 22.01 -11.45 4.47
N SER A 202 21.43 -10.83 5.50
CA SER A 202 21.78 -11.11 6.90
C SER A 202 21.47 -12.56 7.29
N LEU A 203 20.34 -13.12 6.83
CA LEU A 203 19.99 -14.51 7.10
C LEU A 203 20.96 -15.49 6.44
N VAL A 204 21.31 -15.26 5.16
CA VAL A 204 22.29 -16.10 4.45
C VAL A 204 23.66 -16.04 5.13
N ASP A 205 24.11 -14.84 5.49
CA ASP A 205 25.40 -14.62 6.15
C ASP A 205 25.45 -15.30 7.53
N THR A 206 24.37 -15.16 8.33
CA THR A 206 24.25 -15.82 9.64
C THR A 206 24.41 -17.33 9.54
N LEU A 207 23.69 -17.97 8.60
CA LEU A 207 23.75 -19.43 8.44
C LEU A 207 25.06 -19.91 7.80
N ALA A 208 25.67 -19.10 6.94
CA ALA A 208 26.97 -19.42 6.36
C ALA A 208 28.09 -19.48 7.42
N GLY A 209 27.96 -18.69 8.49
CA GLY A 209 28.89 -18.64 9.62
C GLY A 209 28.77 -19.77 10.65
N GLU A 210 27.75 -20.63 10.57
CA GLU A 210 27.56 -21.74 11.52
C GLU A 210 28.45 -22.96 11.20
N HIS A 211 28.91 -23.66 12.25
CA HIS A 211 29.86 -24.78 12.16
C HIS A 211 29.34 -26.02 11.38
N GLU A 212 28.05 -26.08 11.03
CA GLU A 212 27.39 -27.16 10.25
C GLU A 212 26.68 -26.65 8.98
N ASN A 213 27.22 -25.61 8.32
CA ASN A 213 26.58 -24.93 7.19
C ASN A 213 26.14 -25.86 6.03
N MET A 214 26.88 -26.92 5.72
CA MET A 214 26.57 -27.83 4.61
C MET A 214 25.26 -28.61 4.81
N ASP A 215 24.93 -28.98 6.04
CA ASP A 215 23.67 -29.67 6.33
C ASP A 215 22.49 -28.69 6.39
N ILE A 216 22.71 -27.46 6.91
CA ILE A 216 21.69 -26.39 6.92
C ILE A 216 21.22 -26.07 5.50
N PHE A 217 22.14 -25.89 4.55
CA PHE A 217 21.78 -25.62 3.15
C PHE A 217 21.22 -26.85 2.43
N ARG A 218 21.57 -28.07 2.87
CA ARG A 218 21.02 -29.32 2.31
C ARG A 218 19.53 -29.52 2.67
N TYR A 219 19.11 -29.05 3.85
CA TYR A 219 17.72 -29.10 4.30
C TYR A 219 16.92 -27.82 4.01
N ALA A 220 17.55 -26.81 3.41
CA ALA A 220 16.88 -25.60 2.97
C ALA A 220 15.80 -25.91 1.91
N ALA A 221 14.57 -26.08 2.37
CA ALA A 221 13.40 -26.34 1.53
C ALA A 221 12.95 -25.08 0.77
N GLY A 222 11.90 -25.22 -0.04
CA GLY A 222 11.41 -24.18 -0.97
C GLY A 222 11.26 -22.77 -0.35
N GLY A 223 10.75 -22.67 0.88
CA GLY A 223 10.56 -21.37 1.54
C GLY A 223 11.86 -20.60 1.80
N PHE A 224 12.94 -21.29 2.20
CA PHE A 224 14.25 -20.65 2.38
C PHE A 224 14.82 -20.20 1.04
N ARG A 225 14.77 -21.06 0.03
CA ARG A 225 15.25 -20.74 -1.33
C ARG A 225 14.53 -19.52 -1.91
N ASP A 226 13.22 -19.45 -1.75
CA ASP A 226 12.41 -18.35 -2.30
C ASP A 226 12.69 -17.03 -1.58
N PHE A 227 12.86 -17.07 -0.26
CA PHE A 227 13.20 -15.89 0.55
C PHE A 227 14.62 -15.38 0.26
N THR A 228 15.59 -16.28 0.15
CA THR A 228 17.02 -15.94 -0.02
C THR A 228 17.44 -15.74 -1.47
N ARG A 229 16.57 -16.02 -2.45
CA ARG A 229 16.83 -15.78 -3.88
C ARG A 229 17.34 -14.36 -4.15
N ILE A 230 16.81 -13.37 -3.43
CA ILE A 230 17.18 -11.96 -3.61
C ILE A 230 18.55 -11.60 -3.00
N ALA A 231 19.12 -12.43 -2.13
CA ALA A 231 20.49 -12.28 -1.62
C ALA A 231 21.56 -12.64 -2.67
N ALA A 232 21.16 -13.21 -3.82
CA ALA A 232 22.06 -13.42 -4.97
C ALA A 232 22.22 -12.15 -5.85
N SER A 233 21.59 -11.04 -5.47
CA SER A 233 21.68 -9.76 -6.19
C SER A 233 23.08 -9.15 -6.09
N ASP A 234 23.40 -8.21 -6.99
CA ASP A 234 24.70 -7.54 -7.03
C ASP A 234 25.04 -6.81 -5.71
N PRO A 235 26.14 -7.17 -5.02
CA PRO A 235 26.45 -6.62 -3.71
C PRO A 235 26.89 -5.15 -3.75
N VAL A 236 27.48 -4.68 -4.86
CA VAL A 236 27.92 -3.29 -5.00
C VAL A 236 26.72 -2.37 -5.15
N MET A 237 25.73 -2.77 -5.97
CA MET A 237 24.48 -2.05 -6.11
C MET A 237 23.74 -1.94 -4.76
N TRP A 238 23.63 -3.04 -4.00
CA TRP A 238 22.94 -3.04 -2.72
C TRP A 238 23.69 -2.26 -1.63
N HIS A 239 25.02 -2.33 -1.61
CA HIS A 239 25.87 -1.45 -0.79
C HIS A 239 25.52 0.03 -1.04
N ASP A 240 25.45 0.44 -2.31
CA ASP A 240 25.17 1.82 -2.68
C ASP A 240 23.75 2.25 -2.31
N ILE A 241 22.76 1.36 -2.48
CA ILE A 241 21.37 1.60 -2.08
C ILE A 241 21.27 1.87 -0.57
N PHE A 242 21.91 1.04 0.26
CA PHE A 242 21.85 1.20 1.72
C PHE A 242 22.52 2.49 2.18
N LEU A 243 23.65 2.88 1.56
CA LEU A 243 24.31 4.15 1.88
C LEU A 243 23.49 5.35 1.40
N SER A 244 22.89 5.28 0.22
CA SER A 244 22.12 6.36 -0.38
C SER A 244 20.78 6.61 0.33
N ASN A 245 20.13 5.55 0.81
CA ASN A 245 18.85 5.62 1.53
C ASN A 245 18.97 5.30 3.03
N ARG A 246 20.12 5.63 3.63
CA ARG A 246 20.48 5.27 5.01
C ARG A 246 19.39 5.58 6.02
N ASP A 247 18.89 6.81 6.05
CA ASP A 247 18.00 7.26 7.12
C ASP A 247 16.64 6.55 7.08
N ALA A 248 16.07 6.28 5.89
CA ALA A 248 14.82 5.53 5.78
C ALA A 248 15.02 4.04 6.08
N VAL A 249 16.15 3.47 5.64
CA VAL A 249 16.53 2.08 5.94
C VAL A 249 16.70 1.87 7.45
N LEU A 250 17.38 2.78 8.16
CA LEU A 250 17.53 2.69 9.61
C LEU A 250 16.18 2.72 10.33
N ARG A 251 15.27 3.64 9.96
CA ARG A 251 13.92 3.70 10.57
C ARG A 251 13.15 2.39 10.42
N VAL A 252 13.21 1.75 9.26
CA VAL A 252 12.50 0.48 9.05
C VAL A 252 13.19 -0.69 9.75
N ILE A 253 14.53 -0.68 9.86
CA ILE A 253 15.28 -1.66 10.66
C ILE A 253 14.87 -1.56 12.14
N ASP A 254 14.77 -0.36 12.69
CA ASP A 254 14.39 -0.14 14.09
C ASP A 254 12.98 -0.68 14.36
N HIS A 255 12.02 -0.38 13.47
CA HIS A 255 10.66 -0.92 13.55
C HIS A 255 10.62 -2.45 13.44
N PHE A 256 11.37 -3.03 12.48
CA PHE A 256 11.44 -4.47 12.31
C PHE A 256 12.06 -5.16 13.52
N THR A 257 13.13 -4.59 14.08
CA THR A 257 13.82 -5.12 15.26
C THR A 257 12.90 -5.12 16.47
N HIS A 258 12.13 -4.04 16.66
CA HIS A 258 11.12 -3.99 17.71
C HIS A 258 10.04 -5.08 17.55
N ASP A 259 9.49 -5.25 16.35
CA ASP A 259 8.48 -6.29 16.08
C ASP A 259 9.06 -7.71 16.22
N LEU A 260 10.32 -7.92 15.87
CA LEU A 260 11.03 -9.20 16.04
C LEU A 260 11.28 -9.52 17.52
N ASP A 261 11.61 -8.53 18.34
CA ASP A 261 11.82 -8.71 19.78
C ASP A 261 10.50 -9.06 20.51
N GLN A 262 9.37 -8.53 20.05
CA GLN A 262 8.04 -8.96 20.53
C GLN A 262 7.80 -10.46 20.27
N LEU A 263 8.13 -10.93 19.06
CA LEU A 263 8.01 -12.36 18.71
C LEU A 263 8.99 -13.22 19.52
N ARG A 264 10.23 -12.77 19.67
CA ARG A 264 11.24 -13.45 20.50
C ARG A 264 10.75 -13.62 21.94
N THR A 265 10.22 -12.55 22.54
CA THR A 265 9.69 -12.55 23.91
C THR A 265 8.49 -13.49 24.01
N ALA A 266 7.54 -13.41 23.08
CA ALA A 266 6.39 -14.32 23.07
C ALA A 266 6.79 -15.80 22.96
N ILE A 267 7.85 -16.13 22.20
CA ILE A 267 8.39 -17.49 22.15
C ILE A 267 9.02 -17.90 23.49
N ALA A 268 9.83 -17.03 24.09
CA ALA A 268 10.49 -17.29 25.36
C ALA A 268 9.48 -17.54 26.50
N ASP A 269 8.39 -16.78 26.50
CA ASP A 269 7.32 -16.84 27.49
C ASP A 269 6.22 -17.87 27.17
N GLN A 270 6.33 -18.56 26.02
CA GLN A 270 5.31 -19.48 25.50
C GLN A 270 3.91 -18.83 25.33
N ASP A 271 3.86 -17.54 25.01
CA ASP A 271 2.63 -16.77 24.75
C ASP A 271 2.04 -17.10 23.36
N GLY A 272 1.31 -18.21 23.30
CA GLY A 272 0.63 -18.66 22.09
C GLY A 272 -0.41 -17.66 21.54
N ALA A 273 -1.05 -16.85 22.41
CA ALA A 273 -2.07 -15.89 21.98
C ALA A 273 -1.44 -14.74 21.18
N THR A 274 -0.30 -14.21 21.63
CA THR A 274 0.44 -13.18 20.90
C THR A 274 0.96 -13.71 19.56
N LEU A 275 1.50 -14.93 19.53
CA LEU A 275 1.96 -15.56 18.27
C LEU A 275 0.81 -15.69 17.27
N LEU A 276 -0.32 -16.26 17.69
CA LEU A 276 -1.49 -16.44 16.82
C LEU A 276 -2.01 -15.10 16.26
N ARG A 277 -2.02 -14.07 17.10
CA ARG A 277 -2.43 -12.71 16.73
C ARG A 277 -1.53 -12.11 15.65
N VAL A 278 -0.20 -12.17 15.86
CA VAL A 278 0.77 -11.64 14.89
C VAL A 278 0.69 -12.40 13.55
N PHE A 279 0.63 -13.73 13.59
CA PHE A 279 0.54 -14.55 12.38
C PHE A 279 -0.75 -14.33 11.61
N SER A 280 -1.89 -14.21 12.31
CA SER A 280 -3.19 -13.94 11.68
C SER A 280 -3.21 -12.58 11.00
N ARG A 281 -2.63 -11.54 11.62
CA ARG A 281 -2.50 -10.21 11.03
C ARG A 281 -1.59 -10.23 9.80
N ALA A 282 -0.45 -10.92 9.87
CA ALA A 282 0.47 -11.06 8.75
C ALA A 282 -0.17 -11.80 7.56
N LYS A 283 -0.89 -12.91 7.81
CA LYS A 283 -1.65 -13.65 6.78
C LYS A 283 -2.68 -12.75 6.10
N ALA A 284 -3.49 -12.04 6.89
CA ALA A 284 -4.53 -11.15 6.37
C ALA A 284 -3.96 -10.03 5.49
N ALA A 285 -2.88 -9.38 5.93
CA ALA A 285 -2.19 -8.35 5.16
C ALA A 285 -1.66 -8.90 3.82
N ARG A 286 -1.10 -10.11 3.82
CA ARG A 286 -0.59 -10.77 2.60
C ARG A 286 -1.71 -11.13 1.62
N GLU A 287 -2.83 -11.67 2.11
CA GLU A 287 -3.99 -12.01 1.28
C GLU A 287 -4.62 -10.76 0.67
N HIS A 288 -4.74 -9.68 1.46
CA HIS A 288 -5.22 -8.40 0.97
C HIS A 288 -4.31 -7.83 -0.13
N PHE A 289 -2.99 -7.85 0.08
CA PHE A 289 -2.02 -7.42 -0.93
C PHE A 289 -2.10 -8.25 -2.22
N SER A 290 -2.32 -9.56 -2.10
CA SER A 290 -2.48 -10.46 -3.26
C SER A 290 -3.73 -10.14 -4.07
N LYS A 291 -4.86 -9.86 -3.40
CA LYS A 291 -6.10 -9.39 -4.05
C LYS A 291 -5.91 -8.06 -4.77
N MET A 292 -5.21 -7.11 -4.14
CA MET A 292 -4.88 -5.82 -4.74
C MET A 292 -4.01 -5.96 -6.00
N LEU A 293 -2.99 -6.83 -5.96
CA LEU A 293 -2.14 -7.10 -7.12
C LEU A 293 -2.87 -7.80 -8.27
N SER A 294 -3.86 -8.64 -7.97
CA SER A 294 -4.67 -9.34 -8.98
C SER A 294 -5.68 -8.45 -9.72
N GLY A 295 -5.77 -7.16 -9.38
CA GLY A 295 -6.74 -6.22 -9.97
C GLY A 295 -8.18 -6.42 -9.50
N GLN A 296 -8.45 -7.40 -8.62
CA GLN A 296 -9.79 -7.68 -8.10
C GLN A 296 -10.25 -6.70 -7.01
N ALA A 297 -9.33 -5.90 -6.45
CA ALA A 297 -9.63 -4.94 -5.38
C ALA A 297 -10.21 -3.60 -5.87
N TYR A 298 -10.29 -3.39 -7.19
CA TYR A 298 -10.97 -2.25 -7.76
C TYR A 298 -12.09 -2.77 -8.64
N VAL A 299 -13.32 -2.73 -8.12
CA VAL A 299 -14.48 -2.65 -8.99
C VAL A 299 -14.26 -1.40 -9.84
N THR A 300 -13.82 -1.61 -11.08
CA THR A 300 -13.73 -0.59 -12.11
C THR A 300 -15.03 0.19 -12.10
N ASN A 301 -14.93 1.52 -11.95
CA ASN A 301 -16.03 2.46 -11.98
C ASN A 301 -17.16 1.93 -12.85
N ASN A 302 -18.28 1.58 -12.19
CA ASN A 302 -19.53 1.30 -12.87
C ASN A 302 -19.91 2.62 -13.53
N SER A 303 -19.46 2.81 -14.77
CA SER A 303 -19.91 3.90 -15.61
C SER A 303 -21.41 3.73 -15.71
N GLU A 304 -22.13 4.71 -15.16
CA GLU A 304 -23.58 4.78 -15.09
C GLU A 304 -24.18 4.87 -16.50
N ASN A 305 -24.13 3.77 -17.25
CA ASN A 305 -25.10 3.54 -18.29
C ASN A 305 -26.38 3.11 -17.57
N GLN A 306 -27.35 4.01 -17.52
CA GLN A 306 -28.67 3.77 -16.96
C GLN A 306 -29.36 2.66 -17.77
N MET A 307 -29.07 1.40 -17.43
CA MET A 307 -29.64 0.24 -18.10
C MET A 307 -31.10 0.09 -17.69
N THR A 308 -32.00 0.28 -18.65
CA THR A 308 -33.42 -0.01 -18.47
C THR A 308 -33.67 -1.46 -18.86
N PHE A 309 -33.86 -2.33 -17.87
CA PHE A 309 -34.22 -3.73 -18.10
C PHE A 309 -35.73 -3.85 -18.33
N ARG A 310 -36.14 -4.36 -19.49
CA ARG A 310 -37.54 -4.69 -19.78
C ARG A 310 -37.74 -6.20 -19.56
N LEU A 311 -38.24 -6.55 -18.39
CA LEU A 311 -38.47 -7.94 -17.99
C LEU A 311 -39.75 -8.48 -18.65
N GLN A 312 -39.69 -9.70 -19.21
CA GLN A 312 -40.84 -10.48 -19.64
C GLN A 312 -40.81 -11.85 -18.94
N PRO A 313 -41.96 -12.47 -18.63
CA PRO A 313 -41.99 -13.81 -18.04
C PRO A 313 -41.33 -14.83 -19.01
N GLY A 314 -40.21 -15.43 -18.59
CA GLY A 314 -39.43 -16.37 -19.42
C GLY A 314 -39.62 -17.86 -19.08
N GLY A 315 -40.42 -18.18 -18.06
CA GLY A 315 -40.63 -19.55 -17.57
C GLY A 315 -40.49 -19.67 -16.04
N THR A 316 -40.35 -20.89 -15.56
CA THR A 316 -40.14 -21.22 -14.13
C THR A 316 -38.77 -21.86 -13.93
N VAL A 317 -38.08 -21.46 -12.87
CA VAL A 317 -36.83 -22.08 -12.41
C VAL A 317 -37.08 -22.71 -11.03
N THR A 318 -36.64 -23.95 -10.86
CA THR A 318 -36.68 -24.69 -9.59
C THR A 318 -35.27 -25.13 -9.21
N GLY A 319 -34.87 -24.89 -7.97
CA GLY A 319 -33.59 -25.30 -7.41
C GLY A 319 -33.42 -24.77 -5.99
N ASP A 320 -32.38 -25.23 -5.31
CA ASP A 320 -32.01 -24.77 -3.97
C ASP A 320 -30.88 -23.74 -4.06
N ILE A 321 -31.00 -22.65 -3.31
CA ILE A 321 -29.96 -21.63 -3.17
C ILE A 321 -29.66 -21.39 -1.70
N ARG A 322 -28.37 -21.37 -1.34
CA ARG A 322 -27.94 -20.90 -0.03
C ARG A 322 -27.99 -19.37 -0.04
N VAL A 323 -28.84 -18.80 0.80
CA VAL A 323 -28.88 -17.34 0.98
C VAL A 323 -27.54 -16.90 1.57
N PRO A 324 -26.85 -15.92 0.96
CA PRO A 324 -25.58 -15.42 1.48
C PRO A 324 -25.79 -14.77 2.86
N GLY A 325 -24.69 -14.62 3.60
CA GLY A 325 -24.72 -13.96 4.91
C GLY A 325 -25.32 -12.55 4.86
N ASP A 326 -25.97 -12.13 5.95
CA ASP A 326 -26.42 -10.75 6.08
C ASP A 326 -25.27 -9.84 6.51
N LYS A 327 -25.08 -8.74 5.78
CA LYS A 327 -24.04 -7.75 6.02
C LYS A 327 -24.13 -7.13 7.42
N SER A 328 -25.33 -6.74 7.84
CA SER A 328 -25.56 -6.09 9.13
C SER A 328 -25.32 -7.03 10.31
N MET A 329 -25.67 -8.31 10.14
CA MET A 329 -25.37 -9.37 11.12
C MET A 329 -23.87 -9.64 11.19
N SER A 330 -23.19 -9.71 10.05
CA SER A 330 -21.75 -9.96 9.95
C SER A 330 -20.93 -8.89 10.70
N HIS A 331 -21.29 -7.61 10.59
CA HIS A 331 -20.64 -6.56 11.38
C HIS A 331 -20.79 -6.79 12.89
N ARG A 332 -22.01 -7.09 13.34
CA ARG A 332 -22.33 -7.20 14.77
C ARG A 332 -21.80 -8.48 15.39
N SER A 333 -21.75 -9.58 14.63
CA SER A 333 -21.17 -10.84 15.11
C SER A 333 -19.67 -10.70 15.37
N ILE A 334 -18.94 -9.98 14.50
CA ILE A 334 -17.52 -9.66 14.75
C ILE A 334 -17.38 -8.76 15.96
N MET A 335 -18.13 -7.65 16.02
CA MET A 335 -18.04 -6.68 17.10
C MET A 335 -18.31 -7.29 18.47
N LEU A 336 -19.41 -8.03 18.61
CA LEU A 336 -19.79 -8.62 19.89
C LEU A 336 -18.93 -9.85 20.22
N GLY A 337 -18.56 -10.66 19.24
CA GLY A 337 -17.66 -11.79 19.45
C GLY A 337 -16.25 -11.35 19.87
N ALA A 338 -15.78 -10.19 19.39
CA ALA A 338 -14.52 -9.59 19.79
C ALA A 338 -14.53 -9.10 21.24
N LEU A 339 -15.67 -8.55 21.70
CA LEU A 339 -15.84 -8.01 23.05
C LEU A 339 -16.21 -9.07 24.09
N ALA A 340 -16.62 -10.26 23.65
CA ALA A 340 -16.95 -11.36 24.54
C ALA A 340 -15.70 -11.94 25.22
N GLU A 341 -15.90 -12.65 26.33
CA GLU A 341 -14.89 -13.52 26.90
C GLU A 341 -15.01 -14.92 26.26
N GLY A 342 -13.90 -15.46 25.76
CA GLY A 342 -13.86 -16.80 25.15
C GLY A 342 -13.97 -16.79 23.61
N ILE A 343 -14.41 -17.91 23.03
CA ILE A 343 -14.41 -18.13 21.58
C ILE A 343 -15.84 -18.00 21.03
N THR A 344 -16.01 -17.16 20.02
CA THR A 344 -17.25 -17.03 19.24
C THR A 344 -17.07 -17.64 17.86
N GLU A 345 -17.91 -18.62 17.50
CA GLU A 345 -17.95 -19.19 16.15
C GLU A 345 -19.16 -18.66 15.38
N VAL A 346 -18.91 -18.11 14.18
CA VAL A 346 -19.93 -17.54 13.30
C VAL A 346 -20.00 -18.37 12.02
N LYS A 347 -21.21 -18.80 11.65
CA LYS A 347 -21.52 -19.47 10.38
C LYS A 347 -22.41 -18.58 9.52
N GLY A 348 -22.17 -18.55 8.22
CA GLY A 348 -22.89 -17.68 7.29
C GLY A 348 -22.45 -16.22 7.38
N PHE A 349 -21.20 -15.96 7.73
CA PHE A 349 -20.57 -14.65 7.63
C PHE A 349 -20.53 -14.20 6.17
N LEU A 350 -20.89 -12.95 5.90
CA LEU A 350 -20.80 -12.37 4.56
C LEU A 350 -19.35 -11.94 4.29
N GLU A 351 -18.72 -12.53 3.29
CA GLU A 351 -17.36 -12.17 2.84
C GLU A 351 -17.34 -10.96 1.89
N GLY A 352 -18.19 -9.97 2.17
CA GLY A 352 -18.23 -8.70 1.44
C GLY A 352 -17.19 -7.72 1.98
N GLU A 353 -16.73 -6.79 1.13
CA GLU A 353 -15.67 -5.82 1.47
C GLU A 353 -15.93 -5.07 2.78
N ASP A 354 -17.15 -4.62 3.03
CA ASP A 354 -17.54 -3.97 4.29
C ASP A 354 -17.30 -4.85 5.53
N SER A 355 -17.71 -6.10 5.47
CA SER A 355 -17.62 -7.05 6.57
C SER A 355 -16.17 -7.47 6.78
N LEU A 356 -15.41 -7.63 5.69
CA LEU A 356 -13.96 -7.85 5.74
C LEU A 356 -13.20 -6.66 6.33
N ALA A 357 -13.58 -5.42 6.00
CA ALA A 357 -12.98 -4.22 6.59
C ALA A 357 -13.23 -4.14 8.10
N THR A 358 -14.42 -4.58 8.56
CA THR A 358 -14.72 -4.69 9.99
C THR A 358 -13.87 -5.75 10.67
N LEU A 359 -13.74 -6.92 10.04
CA LEU A 359 -12.90 -8.01 10.54
C LEU A 359 -11.43 -7.58 10.64
N GLN A 360 -10.90 -6.88 9.63
CA GLN A 360 -9.54 -6.35 9.64
C GLN A 360 -9.33 -5.32 10.75
N ALA A 361 -10.27 -4.39 10.95
CA ALA A 361 -10.21 -3.40 12.02
C ALA A 361 -10.08 -4.04 13.41
N PHE A 362 -10.78 -5.15 13.67
CA PHE A 362 -10.62 -5.88 14.95
C PHE A 362 -9.28 -6.62 15.05
N ARG A 363 -8.74 -7.16 13.95
CA ARG A 363 -7.37 -7.71 13.94
C ARG A 363 -6.33 -6.65 14.28
N ASP A 364 -6.50 -5.45 13.73
CA ASP A 364 -5.60 -4.31 13.97
C ASP A 364 -5.68 -3.82 15.42
N MET A 365 -6.82 -3.99 16.08
CA MET A 365 -7.04 -3.73 17.51
C MET A 365 -6.77 -4.94 18.42
N GLY A 366 -6.09 -5.95 17.89
CA GLY A 366 -5.51 -7.02 18.69
C GLY A 366 -6.40 -8.24 18.92
N VAL A 367 -7.52 -8.37 18.19
CA VAL A 367 -8.38 -9.55 18.26
C VAL A 367 -7.85 -10.64 17.33
N ALA A 368 -7.64 -11.85 17.85
CA ALA A 368 -7.31 -13.00 17.02
C ALA A 368 -8.58 -13.54 16.34
N ILE A 369 -8.60 -13.51 15.00
CA ILE A 369 -9.74 -13.96 14.20
C ILE A 369 -9.24 -14.91 13.12
N GLU A 370 -9.73 -16.14 13.15
CA GLU A 370 -9.54 -17.15 12.10
C GLU A 370 -10.66 -17.06 11.05
N GLY A 371 -10.33 -17.37 9.79
CA GLY A 371 -11.23 -17.17 8.66
C GLY A 371 -11.25 -15.71 8.15
N PRO A 372 -12.25 -15.30 7.35
CA PRO A 372 -13.39 -16.12 6.95
C PRO A 372 -13.01 -17.19 5.93
N ASP A 373 -13.63 -18.37 6.04
CA ASP A 373 -13.53 -19.48 5.09
C ASP A 373 -14.94 -20.05 4.82
N ASP A 374 -15.50 -19.85 3.62
CA ASP A 374 -16.88 -20.21 3.25
C ASP A 374 -17.95 -19.72 4.26
N GLY A 375 -17.78 -18.47 4.69
CA GLY A 375 -18.62 -17.83 5.69
C GLY A 375 -18.48 -18.40 7.10
N PHE A 376 -17.45 -19.19 7.40
CA PHE A 376 -17.08 -19.56 8.76
C PHE A 376 -16.03 -18.59 9.31
N VAL A 377 -16.25 -18.05 10.51
CA VAL A 377 -15.29 -17.21 11.24
C VAL A 377 -15.21 -17.68 12.69
N ARG A 378 -14.00 -17.76 13.24
CA ARG A 378 -13.78 -18.00 14.67
C ARG A 378 -13.07 -16.79 15.29
N ILE A 379 -13.70 -16.20 16.29
CA ILE A 379 -13.25 -14.97 16.95
C ILE A 379 -12.82 -15.34 18.36
N HIS A 380 -11.59 -15.03 18.72
CA HIS A 380 -11.08 -15.14 20.09
C HIS A 380 -11.30 -13.79 20.77
N GLY A 381 -12.37 -13.71 21.55
CA GLY A 381 -12.78 -12.50 22.23
C GLY A 381 -11.74 -12.03 23.25
N VAL A 382 -11.52 -10.72 23.29
CA VAL A 382 -10.54 -10.06 24.17
C VAL A 382 -11.20 -9.48 25.42
N GLY A 383 -12.51 -9.69 25.60
CA GLY A 383 -13.29 -9.07 26.65
C GLY A 383 -13.56 -7.58 26.41
N MET A 384 -14.42 -7.00 27.24
CA MET A 384 -14.91 -5.62 27.09
C MET A 384 -13.80 -4.57 27.08
N HIS A 385 -12.68 -4.83 27.76
CA HIS A 385 -11.58 -3.87 27.94
C HIS A 385 -10.26 -4.32 27.28
N GLY A 386 -10.27 -5.39 26.47
CA GLY A 386 -9.04 -5.96 25.91
C GLY A 386 -8.65 -5.47 24.52
N LEU A 387 -9.42 -4.55 23.90
CA LEU A 387 -9.03 -3.95 22.63
C LEU A 387 -7.77 -3.10 22.80
N GLN A 388 -6.90 -3.15 21.79
CA GLN A 388 -5.65 -2.40 21.74
C GLN A 388 -5.75 -1.23 20.76
N ALA A 389 -4.95 -0.20 20.99
CA ALA A 389 -4.85 0.94 20.08
C ALA A 389 -4.37 0.47 18.69
N PRO A 390 -5.05 0.84 17.60
CA PRO A 390 -4.60 0.50 16.26
C PRO A 390 -3.30 1.26 15.92
N ARG A 391 -2.43 0.67 15.10
CA ARG A 391 -1.15 1.29 14.68
C ARG A 391 -1.32 2.54 13.78
N GLY A 392 -2.52 2.75 13.24
CA GLY A 392 -2.85 3.85 12.35
C GLY A 392 -4.37 4.00 12.16
N PRO A 393 -4.81 4.81 11.19
CA PRO A 393 -6.23 4.98 10.90
C PRO A 393 -6.92 3.67 10.51
N ILE A 394 -8.12 3.44 11.02
CA ILE A 394 -8.96 2.30 10.67
C ILE A 394 -9.71 2.64 9.37
N TYR A 395 -9.34 1.97 8.28
CA TYR A 395 -9.96 2.14 6.97
C TYR A 395 -11.16 1.20 6.80
N LEU A 396 -12.35 1.77 6.54
CA LEU A 396 -13.61 1.03 6.46
C LEU A 396 -14.19 0.91 5.05
N GLY A 397 -13.41 1.25 4.02
CA GLY A 397 -13.86 1.23 2.62
C GLY A 397 -15.12 2.07 2.42
N ASN A 398 -16.15 1.50 1.80
CA ASN A 398 -17.46 2.14 1.62
C ASN A 398 -18.45 1.86 2.78
N SER A 399 -17.97 1.31 3.91
CA SER A 399 -18.85 0.83 4.99
C SER A 399 -19.38 1.92 5.90
N GLY A 400 -20.49 2.53 5.49
CA GLY A 400 -21.26 3.45 6.34
C GLY A 400 -21.86 2.77 7.58
N THR A 401 -22.17 1.47 7.52
CA THR A 401 -22.61 0.71 8.70
C THR A 401 -21.44 0.49 9.65
N GLY A 402 -20.31 -0.01 9.16
CA GLY A 402 -19.11 -0.23 9.98
C GLY A 402 -18.68 1.06 10.69
N MET A 403 -18.56 2.17 9.97
CA MET A 403 -18.09 3.44 10.54
C MET A 403 -18.97 3.97 11.67
N ARG A 404 -20.30 3.85 11.53
CA ARG A 404 -21.24 4.31 12.56
C ARG A 404 -21.21 3.44 13.80
N LEU A 405 -21.09 2.13 13.65
CA LEU A 405 -21.01 1.21 14.78
C LEU A 405 -19.65 1.34 15.50
N PHE A 406 -18.55 1.46 14.75
CA PHE A 406 -17.23 1.74 15.31
C PHE A 406 -17.18 3.07 16.06
N ALA A 407 -17.85 4.12 15.58
CA ALA A 407 -17.89 5.39 16.30
C ALA A 407 -18.41 5.22 17.74
N GLY A 408 -19.46 4.42 17.94
CA GLY A 408 -20.00 4.12 19.26
C GLY A 408 -19.06 3.27 20.12
N LEU A 409 -18.47 2.22 19.53
CA LEU A 409 -17.54 1.34 20.24
C LEU A 409 -16.26 2.07 20.67
N LEU A 410 -15.67 2.84 19.75
CA LEU A 410 -14.38 3.51 19.93
C LEU A 410 -14.48 4.74 20.82
N ALA A 411 -15.65 5.40 20.87
CA ALA A 411 -15.90 6.52 21.77
C ALA A 411 -15.71 6.17 23.26
N ALA A 412 -15.78 4.89 23.60
CA ALA A 412 -15.62 4.40 24.96
C ALA A 412 -14.23 3.81 25.27
N GLN A 413 -13.32 3.73 24.28
CA GLN A 413 -12.01 3.10 24.46
C GLN A 413 -11.01 4.05 25.14
N PRO A 414 -10.00 3.53 25.87
CA PRO A 414 -9.02 4.37 26.55
C PRO A 414 -7.98 4.98 25.59
N PHE A 415 -7.97 4.59 24.32
CA PHE A 415 -7.00 5.01 23.31
C PHE A 415 -7.63 5.88 22.21
N GLU A 416 -6.78 6.66 21.54
CA GLU A 416 -7.18 7.46 20.38
C GLU A 416 -7.34 6.58 19.13
N SER A 417 -8.28 6.95 18.26
CA SER A 417 -8.50 6.26 17.00
C SER A 417 -8.99 7.23 15.91
N GLU A 418 -8.68 6.89 14.66
CA GLU A 418 -9.15 7.64 13.49
C GLU A 418 -9.91 6.69 12.55
N LEU A 419 -11.14 7.04 12.18
CA LEU A 419 -11.94 6.28 11.21
C LEU A 419 -11.94 6.97 9.85
N THR A 420 -11.56 6.23 8.80
CA THR A 420 -11.50 6.70 7.41
C THR A 420 -12.25 5.78 6.45
N GLY A 421 -12.43 6.21 5.21
CA GLY A 421 -13.16 5.47 4.18
C GLY A 421 -12.75 5.89 2.77
N ASP A 422 -13.36 5.27 1.77
CA ASP A 422 -13.18 5.66 0.37
C ASP A 422 -13.73 7.08 0.10
N ALA A 423 -13.55 7.56 -1.13
CA ALA A 423 -14.04 8.88 -1.55
C ALA A 423 -15.57 9.00 -1.40
N SER A 424 -16.33 7.92 -1.59
CA SER A 424 -17.79 7.92 -1.43
C SER A 424 -18.19 8.07 0.04
N LEU A 425 -17.65 7.24 0.93
CA LEU A 425 -17.92 7.27 2.37
C LEU A 425 -17.48 8.58 3.00
N SER A 426 -16.36 9.14 2.55
CA SER A 426 -15.81 10.41 3.05
C SER A 426 -16.70 11.63 2.77
N THR A 427 -17.68 11.53 1.87
CA THR A 427 -18.67 12.60 1.65
C THR A 427 -19.89 12.48 2.57
N ARG A 428 -20.08 11.35 3.25
CA ARG A 428 -21.30 11.05 4.01
C ARG A 428 -21.27 11.70 5.39
N PRO A 429 -22.35 12.35 5.83
CA PRO A 429 -22.42 12.94 7.16
C PRO A 429 -22.46 11.87 8.26
N MET A 430 -21.70 12.12 9.32
CA MET A 430 -21.54 11.28 10.52
C MET A 430 -22.05 11.95 11.80
N ASN A 431 -22.51 13.21 11.73
CA ASN A 431 -23.12 13.92 12.87
C ASN A 431 -24.28 13.15 13.53
N ARG A 432 -25.04 12.34 12.76
CA ARG A 432 -26.11 11.49 13.30
C ARG A 432 -25.65 10.49 14.37
N VAL A 433 -24.35 10.16 14.41
CA VAL A 433 -23.76 9.36 15.49
C VAL A 433 -22.81 10.19 16.35
N ALA A 434 -22.07 11.12 15.76
CA ALA A 434 -21.10 11.93 16.51
C ALA A 434 -21.77 12.85 17.54
N ASP A 435 -22.90 13.49 17.19
CA ASP A 435 -23.58 14.43 18.09
C ASP A 435 -24.15 13.76 19.34
N PRO A 436 -24.91 12.65 19.26
CA PRO A 436 -25.36 11.98 20.46
C PRO A 436 -24.22 11.38 21.28
N LEU A 437 -23.14 10.88 20.65
CA LEU A 437 -21.95 10.43 21.39
C LEU A 437 -21.26 11.59 22.13
N ARG A 438 -21.16 12.78 21.52
CA ARG A 438 -20.66 13.99 22.20
C ARG A 438 -21.53 14.36 23.41
N SER A 439 -22.85 14.20 23.30
CA SER A 439 -23.76 14.42 24.44
C SER A 439 -23.56 13.40 25.58
N MET A 440 -23.06 12.20 25.27
CA MET A 440 -22.64 11.19 26.25
C MET A 440 -21.22 11.44 26.80
N GLY A 441 -20.55 12.52 26.39
CA GLY A 441 -19.21 12.88 26.85
C GLY A 441 -18.05 12.43 25.96
N ALA A 442 -18.32 11.84 24.79
CA ALA A 442 -17.27 11.47 23.85
C ALA A 442 -16.64 12.70 23.19
N VAL A 443 -15.32 12.68 22.96
CA VAL A 443 -14.61 13.73 22.22
C VAL A 443 -14.32 13.23 20.81
N ILE A 444 -15.12 13.72 19.86
CA ILE A 444 -15.07 13.30 18.45
C ILE A 444 -14.90 14.54 17.58
N ASP A 445 -13.77 14.63 16.90
CA ASP A 445 -13.46 15.65 15.89
C ASP A 445 -13.81 15.10 14.49
N THR A 446 -14.55 15.89 13.71
CA THR A 446 -14.99 15.54 12.35
C THR A 446 -14.44 16.55 11.35
N ALA A 447 -14.21 16.12 10.11
CA ALA A 447 -13.95 17.05 9.02
C ALA A 447 -15.16 17.96 8.73
N GLN A 448 -14.95 18.98 7.89
CA GLN A 448 -15.96 19.97 7.52
C GLN A 448 -17.28 19.31 7.09
N GLY A 449 -18.40 19.78 7.63
CA GLY A 449 -19.73 19.22 7.37
C GLY A 449 -20.05 17.94 8.16
N GLY A 450 -19.26 17.62 9.19
CA GLY A 450 -19.51 16.45 10.03
C GLY A 450 -19.16 15.13 9.33
N ARG A 451 -18.12 15.14 8.50
CA ARG A 451 -17.73 14.04 7.61
C ARG A 451 -16.46 13.33 8.10
N PRO A 452 -16.15 12.13 7.58
CA PRO A 452 -14.86 11.50 7.78
C PRO A 452 -13.70 12.38 7.26
N PRO A 453 -12.48 12.26 7.81
CA PRO A 453 -12.09 11.38 8.93
C PRO A 453 -12.77 11.75 10.26
N LEU A 454 -13.06 10.73 11.08
CA LEU A 454 -13.52 10.91 12.46
C LEU A 454 -12.35 10.61 13.39
N LYS A 455 -11.87 11.62 14.11
CA LYS A 455 -10.84 11.46 15.14
C LYS A 455 -11.52 11.37 16.49
N ILE A 456 -11.43 10.20 17.11
CA ILE A 456 -12.06 9.89 18.39
C ILE A 456 -10.96 9.82 19.43
N ARG A 457 -11.03 10.69 20.45
CA ARG A 457 -10.03 10.68 21.52
C ARG A 457 -10.33 9.59 22.53
N GLY A 458 -9.27 9.01 23.09
CA GLY A 458 -9.39 8.07 24.19
C GLY A 458 -10.02 8.71 25.42
N THR A 459 -10.74 7.92 26.20
CA THR A 459 -11.51 8.43 27.35
C THR A 459 -10.66 8.96 28.50
N GLN A 460 -9.34 8.70 28.52
CA GLN A 460 -8.42 9.12 29.59
C GLN A 460 -8.93 8.74 31.00
N GLY A 461 -9.60 7.60 31.13
CA GLY A 461 -10.15 7.09 32.39
C GLY A 461 -11.52 7.67 32.78
N LYS A 462 -12.11 8.57 31.99
CA LYS A 462 -13.49 9.04 32.18
C LYS A 462 -14.48 8.06 31.56
N LYS A 463 -15.59 7.77 32.23
CA LYS A 463 -16.66 7.00 31.61
C LYS A 463 -17.54 7.91 30.76
N LEU A 464 -18.14 7.36 29.71
CA LEU A 464 -19.27 8.01 29.05
C LEU A 464 -20.44 8.10 30.04
N THR A 465 -21.31 9.08 29.87
CA THR A 465 -22.55 9.20 30.65
C THR A 465 -23.71 8.61 29.86
N GLY A 466 -24.47 7.73 30.50
CA GLY A 466 -25.70 7.19 29.93
C GLY A 466 -26.70 8.30 29.64
N ALA A 467 -27.37 8.20 28.50
CA ALA A 467 -28.33 9.22 28.05
C ALA A 467 -29.62 8.58 27.56
N HIS A 468 -30.72 9.31 27.70
CA HIS A 468 -31.93 9.07 26.93
C HIS A 468 -31.83 9.83 25.61
N TYR A 469 -32.00 9.15 24.48
CA TYR A 469 -31.92 9.77 23.17
C TYR A 469 -33.17 9.48 22.32
N ASP A 470 -33.94 10.53 22.04
CA ASP A 470 -35.03 10.50 21.08
C ASP A 470 -34.48 10.61 19.66
N MET A 471 -34.54 9.51 18.91
CA MET A 471 -33.97 9.48 17.56
C MET A 471 -34.83 10.31 16.60
N PRO A 472 -34.24 11.28 15.87
CA PRO A 472 -34.99 12.11 14.93
C PRO A 472 -35.43 11.32 13.68
N VAL A 473 -34.77 10.19 13.39
CA VAL A 473 -35.04 9.34 12.24
C VAL A 473 -34.85 7.88 12.63
N ALA A 474 -35.72 7.00 12.14
CA ALA A 474 -35.60 5.55 12.30
C ALA A 474 -34.29 5.05 11.66
N SER A 475 -33.31 4.66 12.47
CA SER A 475 -32.00 4.20 12.02
C SER A 475 -31.38 3.16 12.95
N ALA A 476 -31.39 1.89 12.52
CA ALA A 476 -30.72 0.81 13.23
C ALA A 476 -29.21 1.05 13.43
N GLN A 477 -28.57 1.87 12.59
CA GLN A 477 -27.15 2.20 12.74
C GLN A 477 -26.91 3.16 13.92
N VAL A 478 -27.77 4.17 14.09
CA VAL A 478 -27.67 5.12 15.20
C VAL A 478 -28.00 4.41 16.52
N LYS A 479 -29.07 3.61 16.54
CA LYS A 479 -29.42 2.79 17.70
C LYS A 479 -28.26 1.87 18.10
N SER A 480 -27.71 1.08 17.17
CA SER A 480 -26.57 0.19 17.46
C SER A 480 -25.33 0.94 17.95
N CYS A 481 -25.04 2.10 17.39
CA CYS A 481 -23.94 2.95 17.83
C CYS A 481 -24.09 3.34 19.32
N LEU A 482 -25.28 3.84 19.70
CA LEU A 482 -25.52 4.27 21.08
C LEU A 482 -25.59 3.11 22.06
N LEU A 483 -26.13 1.96 21.64
CA LEU A 483 -26.13 0.75 22.47
C LEU A 483 -24.70 0.25 22.72
N LEU A 484 -23.83 0.23 21.70
CA LEU A 484 -22.42 -0.15 21.86
C LEU A 484 -21.66 0.80 22.80
N ALA A 485 -21.87 2.12 22.67
CA ALA A 485 -21.31 3.10 23.60
C ALA A 485 -21.88 2.92 25.03
N GLY A 486 -23.17 2.61 25.12
CA GLY A 486 -23.90 2.38 26.36
C GLY A 486 -23.38 1.20 27.18
N LEU A 487 -22.74 0.19 26.54
CA LEU A 487 -22.08 -0.91 27.25
C LEU A 487 -20.96 -0.44 28.21
N TYR A 488 -20.43 0.76 27.98
CA TYR A 488 -19.33 1.35 28.74
C TYR A 488 -19.76 2.58 29.56
N ALA A 489 -20.99 3.05 29.36
CA ALA A 489 -21.47 4.28 29.96
C ALA A 489 -21.88 4.08 31.43
N GLU A 490 -21.72 5.11 32.24
CA GLU A 490 -22.24 5.17 33.60
C GLU A 490 -23.72 5.56 33.59
N GLY A 491 -24.55 4.79 34.31
CA GLY A 491 -26.00 4.99 34.33
C GLY A 491 -26.72 4.25 33.21
N THR A 492 -27.98 4.62 32.96
CA THR A 492 -28.82 3.95 31.96
C THR A 492 -28.75 4.66 30.62
N THR A 493 -28.43 3.92 29.56
CA THR A 493 -28.57 4.40 28.18
C THR A 493 -29.87 3.86 27.60
N SER A 494 -30.73 4.74 27.09
CA SER A 494 -32.01 4.37 26.48
C SER A 494 -32.23 5.16 25.19
N VAL A 495 -32.93 4.55 24.24
CA VAL A 495 -33.14 5.13 22.91
C VAL A 495 -34.60 4.96 22.53
N THR A 496 -35.27 6.06 22.17
CA THR A 496 -36.62 6.06 21.63
C THR A 496 -36.56 6.16 20.11
N GLU A 497 -37.20 5.24 19.41
CA GLU A 497 -37.23 5.22 17.94
C GLU A 497 -38.55 5.79 17.41
N PRO A 498 -38.54 6.60 16.34
CA PRO A 498 -39.78 7.15 15.77
C PRO A 498 -40.57 6.09 14.98
N ALA A 499 -39.93 4.98 14.60
CA ALA A 499 -40.56 3.79 14.02
C ALA A 499 -39.67 2.56 14.27
N PRO A 500 -40.22 1.33 14.29
CA PRO A 500 -39.43 0.12 14.48
C PRO A 500 -38.30 -0.01 13.44
N THR A 501 -37.07 -0.21 13.91
CA THR A 501 -35.94 -0.57 13.05
C THR A 501 -35.46 -1.99 13.33
N ARG A 502 -34.57 -2.50 12.46
CA ARG A 502 -33.92 -3.81 12.67
C ARG A 502 -33.31 -3.89 14.06
N ASP A 503 -33.58 -4.99 14.78
CA ASP A 503 -33.22 -5.21 16.20
C ASP A 503 -32.02 -6.15 16.38
N HIS A 504 -31.17 -6.15 15.38
CA HIS A 504 -30.01 -7.01 15.26
C HIS A 504 -29.03 -6.91 16.43
N THR A 505 -28.76 -5.71 16.93
CA THR A 505 -27.83 -5.52 18.06
C THR A 505 -28.46 -6.02 19.34
N GLU A 506 -29.73 -5.69 19.58
CA GLU A 506 -30.46 -6.05 20.77
C GLU A 506 -30.58 -7.57 20.91
N ARG A 507 -30.94 -8.26 19.83
CA ARG A 507 -31.04 -9.72 19.80
C ARG A 507 -29.69 -10.39 20.02
N MET A 508 -28.62 -9.87 19.43
CA MET A 508 -27.29 -10.43 19.64
C MET A 508 -26.78 -10.15 21.05
N LEU A 509 -26.95 -8.94 21.58
CA LEU A 509 -26.60 -8.59 22.97
C LEU A 509 -27.30 -9.52 23.97
N ALA A 510 -28.60 -9.79 23.77
CA ALA A 510 -29.34 -10.78 24.55
C ALA A 510 -28.71 -12.19 24.46
N GLY A 511 -28.28 -12.60 23.27
CA GLY A 511 -27.55 -13.85 23.05
C GLY A 511 -26.18 -13.92 23.76
N PHE A 512 -25.49 -12.78 23.90
CA PHE A 512 -24.24 -12.62 24.65
C PHE A 512 -24.47 -12.37 26.16
N GLY A 513 -25.70 -12.49 26.66
CA GLY A 513 -26.03 -12.41 28.09
C GLY A 513 -26.42 -11.02 28.61
N TYR A 514 -26.53 -10.00 27.75
CA TYR A 514 -26.98 -8.66 28.13
C TYR A 514 -28.51 -8.55 28.04
N LYS A 515 -29.18 -8.30 29.17
CA LYS A 515 -30.63 -8.08 29.20
C LYS A 515 -30.94 -6.60 28.95
N GLY A 516 -31.71 -6.32 27.90
CA GLY A 516 -32.31 -5.00 27.66
C GLY A 516 -33.80 -5.02 27.94
N GLU A 517 -34.35 -3.89 28.38
CA GLU A 517 -35.80 -3.63 28.43
C GLU A 517 -36.20 -2.96 27.11
N ARG A 518 -37.30 -3.40 26.49
CA ARG A 518 -37.75 -2.92 25.18
C ARG A 518 -39.13 -2.31 25.27
#